data_AF-A0AAW8AVR3-F1
#
_entry.id   AF-A0AAW8AVR3-F1
#
_cell.length_a   1.000
_cell.length_b   1.000
_cell.length_c   1.000
_cell.angle_alpha   90.00
_cell.angle_beta   90.00
_cell.angle_gamma   90.00
#
_symmetry.space_group_name_H-M   'P 1'
#
loop_
_entity.id
_entity.type
_entity.pdbx_description
1 polymer ?
#
loop_
_entity_poly.entity_id
_entity_poly.type
_entity_poly.pdbx_seq_one_letter_code
_entity_poly.pdbx_strand_id
1 'polypeptide(L)'
;TGYNAALLAHRLGDEHVTTVDLDPEITESARRHLAAAGYRPAVVTGDGAAGCAERAPYDRIIATCTLGSVPRAWLAQCRPGARILAPL
;
A
#
# COMPACT_ATOMS: atom_id res chain seq x y z
N THR A 1 -5.19 6.77 -8.09
CA THR A 1 -5.00 6.27 -9.47
C THR A 1 -4.56 4.82 -9.56
N GLY A 2 -3.77 4.29 -8.61
CA GLY A 2 -3.33 2.88 -8.62
C GLY A 2 -2.03 2.61 -9.39
N TYR A 3 -1.40 3.64 -9.97
CA TYR A 3 -0.22 3.49 -10.83
C TYR A 3 0.98 2.82 -10.15
N ASN A 4 1.40 3.32 -8.98
CA ASN A 4 2.52 2.71 -8.24
C ASN A 4 2.21 1.27 -7.82
N ALA A 5 0.97 0.99 -7.41
CA ALA A 5 0.54 -0.36 -7.07
C ALA A 5 0.61 -1.30 -8.29
N ALA A 6 0.26 -0.82 -9.49
CA ALA A 6 0.38 -1.60 -10.73
C ALA A 6 1.83 -1.95 -11.06
N LEU A 7 2.76 -0.99 -10.92
CA LEU A 7 4.18 -1.23 -11.15
C LEU A 7 4.77 -2.24 -10.16
N LEU A 8 4.40 -2.13 -8.88
CA LEU A 8 4.80 -3.07 -7.85
C LEU A 8 4.19 -4.46 -8.12
N ALA A 9 2.92 -4.53 -8.48
CA ALA A 9 2.22 -5.77 -8.78
C ALA A 9 2.82 -6.47 -10.02
N HIS A 10 3.18 -5.72 -11.05
CA HIS A 10 3.93 -6.25 -12.20
C HIS A 10 5.24 -6.91 -11.78
N ARG A 11 5.97 -6.30 -10.84
CA ARG A 11 7.29 -6.77 -10.42
C ARG A 11 7.25 -7.89 -9.38
N LEU A 12 6.23 -7.90 -8.52
CA LEU A 12 6.17 -8.74 -7.32
C LEU A 12 5.03 -9.77 -7.36
N GLY A 13 4.00 -9.56 -8.19
CA GLY A 13 2.74 -10.29 -8.18
C GLY A 13 1.67 -9.61 -7.31
N ASP A 14 0.40 -9.74 -7.72
CA ASP A 14 -0.75 -9.10 -7.07
C ASP A 14 -0.87 -9.45 -5.57
N GLU A 15 -0.66 -10.72 -5.22
CA GLU A 15 -0.74 -11.25 -3.85
C GLU A 15 0.21 -10.52 -2.87
N HIS A 16 1.32 -9.97 -3.38
CA HIS A 16 2.37 -9.34 -2.57
C HIS A 16 2.24 -7.82 -2.45
N VAL A 17 1.18 -7.22 -3.00
CA VAL A 17 0.99 -5.77 -2.98
C VAL A 17 -0.33 -5.42 -2.29
N THR A 18 -0.20 -4.57 -1.28
CA THR A 18 -1.33 -3.90 -0.62
C THR A 18 -1.14 -2.40 -0.79
N THR A 19 -2.17 -1.71 -1.27
CA THR A 19 -2.22 -0.24 -1.33
C THR A 19 -3.38 0.27 -0.50
N VAL A 20 -3.14 1.32 0.29
CA VAL A 20 -4.12 1.89 1.21
C VAL A 20 -4.31 3.36 0.88
N ASP A 21 -5.56 3.82 0.84
CA ASP A 21 -5.91 5.23 0.74
C ASP A 21 -7.14 5.52 1.61
N LEU A 22 -7.21 6.72 2.18
CA LEU A 22 -8.32 7.13 3.07
C LEU A 22 -9.61 7.35 2.27
N ASP A 23 -9.49 7.76 1.01
CA ASP A 23 -10.64 8.18 0.20
C ASP A 23 -11.26 6.99 -0.58
N PRO A 24 -12.56 6.68 -0.34
CA PRO A 24 -13.26 5.61 -1.06
C PRO A 24 -13.32 5.85 -2.58
N GLU A 25 -13.42 7.09 -3.05
CA GLU A 25 -13.45 7.40 -4.48
C GLU A 25 -12.08 7.12 -5.14
N ILE A 26 -11.00 7.45 -4.45
CA ILE A 26 -9.63 7.18 -4.94
C ILE A 26 -9.37 5.68 -5.01
N THR A 27 -9.74 4.94 -3.96
CA THR A 27 -9.59 3.48 -3.94
C THR A 27 -10.44 2.79 -4.99
N GLU A 28 -11.69 3.22 -5.21
CA GLU A 28 -12.54 2.66 -6.24
C GLU A 28 -12.02 2.96 -7.65
N SER A 29 -11.58 4.20 -7.89
CA SER A 29 -10.89 4.58 -9.12
C SER A 29 -9.63 3.74 -9.35
N ALA A 30 -8.84 3.50 -8.30
CA ALA A 30 -7.65 2.66 -8.38
C ALA A 30 -7.99 1.20 -8.73
N ARG A 31 -9.02 0.61 -8.12
CA ARG A 31 -9.49 -0.76 -8.45
C ARG A 31 -9.84 -0.87 -9.93
N ARG A 32 -10.57 0.11 -10.48
CA ARG A 32 -10.95 0.13 -11.90
C ARG A 32 -9.73 0.24 -12.83
N HIS A 33 -8.79 1.15 -12.55
CA HIS A 33 -7.59 1.29 -13.38
C HIS A 33 -6.67 0.06 -13.30
N LEU A 34 -6.48 -0.51 -12.10
CA LEU A 34 -5.71 -1.73 -11.91
C LEU A 34 -6.34 -2.90 -12.68
N ALA A 35 -7.66 -3.07 -12.56
CA ALA A 35 -8.42 -4.07 -13.30
C ALA A 35 -8.26 -3.93 -14.82
N ALA A 36 -8.35 -2.70 -15.34
CA ALA A 36 -8.18 -2.42 -16.77
C ALA A 36 -6.76 -2.71 -17.26
N ALA A 37 -5.76 -2.57 -16.38
CA ALA A 37 -4.36 -2.90 -16.64
C ALA A 37 -4.02 -4.39 -16.40
N GLY A 38 -4.99 -5.21 -15.98
CA GLY A 38 -4.80 -6.64 -15.73
C GLY A 38 -4.25 -7.01 -14.34
N TYR A 39 -4.23 -6.08 -13.39
CA TYR A 39 -3.73 -6.29 -12.02
C TYR A 39 -4.85 -6.29 -11.00
N ARG A 40 -4.74 -7.14 -9.97
CA ARG A 40 -5.67 -7.20 -8.83
C ARG A 40 -4.97 -7.27 -7.46
N PRO A 41 -4.05 -6.34 -7.13
CA PRO A 41 -3.51 -6.25 -5.79
C PRO A 41 -4.58 -5.83 -4.78
N ALA A 42 -4.32 -5.99 -3.49
CA ALA A 42 -5.24 -5.55 -2.45
C ALA A 42 -5.33 -4.02 -2.41
N VAL A 43 -6.53 -3.48 -2.62
CA VAL A 43 -6.83 -2.04 -2.50
C VAL A 43 -7.73 -1.82 -1.30
N VAL A 44 -7.18 -1.23 -0.26
CA VAL A 44 -7.85 -1.02 1.04
C VAL A 44 -8.25 0.45 1.17
N THR A 45 -9.51 0.67 1.55
CA THR A 45 -10.01 1.99 1.94
C THR A 45 -9.89 2.12 3.45
N GLY A 46 -9.08 3.05 3.94
CA GLY A 46 -8.84 3.24 5.36
C GLY A 46 -7.65 4.14 5.67
N ASP A 47 -7.42 4.42 6.95
CA ASP A 47 -6.30 5.24 7.39
C ASP A 47 -4.96 4.52 7.16
N GLY A 48 -4.17 5.03 6.21
CA GLY A 48 -2.84 4.51 5.92
C GLY A 48 -1.89 4.53 7.11
N ALA A 49 -2.08 5.42 8.10
CA ALA A 49 -1.28 5.44 9.32
C ALA A 49 -1.51 4.19 10.20
N ALA A 50 -2.70 3.58 10.12
CA ALA A 50 -2.99 2.30 10.75
C ALA A 50 -2.43 1.09 9.98
N GLY A 51 -2.01 1.29 8.72
CA GLY A 51 -1.52 0.23 7.83
C GLY A 51 -2.63 -0.76 7.46
N CYS A 52 -2.26 -2.02 7.24
CA CYS A 52 -3.21 -3.11 6.96
C CYS A 52 -2.70 -4.38 7.64
N ALA A 53 -3.08 -4.56 8.91
CA ALA A 53 -2.58 -5.65 9.76
C ALA A 53 -2.97 -7.04 9.25
N GLU A 54 -4.14 -7.18 8.60
CA GLU A 54 -4.63 -8.45 8.05
C GLU A 54 -3.72 -9.03 6.95
N ARG A 55 -2.93 -8.18 6.30
CA ARG A 55 -1.98 -8.58 5.23
C ARG A 55 -0.52 -8.43 5.65
N ALA A 56 -0.26 -8.12 6.91
CA ALA A 56 1.08 -8.16 7.49
C ALA A 56 1.59 -9.63 7.54
N PRO A 57 2.90 -9.85 7.61
CA PRO A 57 3.96 -8.85 7.74
C PRO A 57 4.52 -8.37 6.38
N TYR A 58 4.99 -7.12 6.36
CA TYR A 58 5.56 -6.47 5.19
C TYR A 58 7.10 -6.48 5.21
N ASP A 59 7.70 -6.74 4.03
CA ASP A 59 9.13 -6.57 3.83
C ASP A 59 9.48 -5.11 3.50
N ARG A 60 8.55 -4.35 2.92
CA ARG A 60 8.73 -2.96 2.50
C ARG A 60 7.43 -2.19 2.70
N ILE A 61 7.54 -0.95 3.16
CA ILE A 61 6.43 0.02 3.20
C ILE A 61 6.88 1.29 2.48
N ILE A 62 6.04 1.81 1.60
CA ILE A 62 6.30 3.02 0.82
C ILE A 62 5.15 3.99 1.07
N ALA A 63 5.45 5.16 1.61
CA ALA A 63 4.51 6.26 1.72
C ALA A 63 4.60 7.12 0.45
N THR A 64 3.48 7.30 -0.24
CA THR A 64 3.37 8.19 -1.40
C THR A 64 2.64 9.49 -1.06
N CYS A 65 2.61 9.83 0.22
CA CYS A 65 2.02 11.03 0.80
C CYS A 65 2.90 11.54 1.94
N THR A 66 2.77 12.82 2.27
CA THR A 66 3.49 13.45 3.38
C THR A 66 2.93 12.99 4.72
N LEU A 67 3.80 12.71 5.69
CA LEU A 67 3.45 12.32 7.04
C LEU A 67 4.30 13.09 8.04
N GLY A 68 3.76 13.37 9.23
CA GLY A 68 4.52 14.08 10.28
C GLY A 68 5.59 13.21 10.96
N SER A 69 5.45 11.88 10.91
CA SER A 69 6.44 10.90 11.37
C SER A 69 6.07 9.51 10.84
N VAL A 70 6.98 8.54 10.97
CA VAL A 70 6.68 7.14 10.65
C VAL A 70 5.71 6.55 11.70
N PRO A 71 4.50 6.12 11.30
CA PRO A 71 3.53 5.53 12.23
C PRO A 71 4.06 4.26 12.92
N ARG A 72 3.81 4.12 14.22
CA ARG A 72 4.22 2.92 14.99
C ARG A 72 3.58 1.64 14.48
N ALA A 73 2.35 1.72 13.95
CA ALA A 73 1.65 0.56 13.39
C ALA A 73 2.43 -0.08 12.24
N TRP A 74 3.14 0.72 11.44
CA TRP A 74 3.96 0.22 10.34
C TRP A 74 5.12 -0.64 10.85
N LEU A 75 5.78 -0.21 11.93
CA LEU A 75 6.87 -0.96 12.54
C LEU A 75 6.38 -2.32 13.08
N ALA A 76 5.19 -2.35 13.69
CA ALA A 76 4.58 -3.58 14.19
C ALA A 76 4.14 -4.55 13.08
N GLN A 77 3.86 -4.02 11.89
CA GLN A 77 3.45 -4.81 10.71
C GLN A 77 4.63 -5.19 9.81
N CYS A 78 5.86 -4.81 10.15
CA CYS A 78 7.06 -5.10 9.37
C CYS A 78 7.77 -6.37 9.85
N ARG A 79 8.37 -7.14 8.92
CA ARG A 79 9.34 -8.17 9.29
C ARG A 79 10.64 -7.53 9.83
N PRO A 80 11.42 -8.21 10.68
CA PRO A 80 12.78 -7.79 11.00
C PRO A 80 13.61 -7.56 9.71
N GLY A 81 14.27 -6.40 9.60
CA GLY A 81 15.03 -6.02 8.40
C GLY A 81 14.20 -5.40 7.27
N ALA A 82 12.90 -5.16 7.47
CA ALA A 82 12.08 -4.42 6.52
C ALA A 82 12.57 -2.98 6.33
N ARG A 83 12.22 -2.37 5.19
CA ARG A 83 12.57 -0.98 4.88
C ARG A 83 11.32 -0.14 4.69
N ILE A 84 11.32 1.04 5.30
CA ILE A 84 10.27 2.05 5.16
C ILE A 84 10.85 3.21 4.36
N LEU A 85 10.17 3.58 3.27
CA LEU A 85 10.45 4.78 2.48
C LEU A 85 9.30 5.76 2.70
N ALA A 86 9.58 6.91 3.29
CA ALA A 86 8.57 7.94 3.53
C ALA A 86 9.15 9.34 3.30
N PRO A 87 8.40 10.26 2.67
CA PRO A 87 8.75 11.68 2.64
C PRO A 87 8.29 12.31 3.96
N LEU A 88 9.28 12.73 4.77
CA LEU A 88 9.12 13.41 6.06
C LEU A 88 9.44 14.89 5.92
#